data_AF-A0A6G6JYI9-F1
#
_entry.id   AF-A0A6G6JYI9-F1
#
_cell.length_a   1.000
_cell.length_b   1.000
_cell.length_c   1.000
_cell.angle_alpha   90.00
_cell.angle_beta   90.00
_cell.angle_gamma   90.00
#
_symmetry.space_group_name_H-M   'P 1'
#
loop_
_entity.id
_entity.type
_entity.pdbx_description
1 polymer ?
#
loop_
_entity_poly.entity_id
_entity_poly.type
_entity_poly.pdbx_seq_one_letter_code
_entity_poly.pdbx_strand_id
1 'polypeptide(L)'
;MPSTYRRLITAYCDAHGVTIPPGFGRNTPSRFAIIRADTSPPKLVAVTWFKQEDVHYYIDRFLKPELGESFMQSIRILDFKEGCELVDEGGARFKKGAAFIQKDPPSQ
;
A
#
# COMPACT_ATOMS: atom_id res chain seq x y z
N MET A 1 -9.16 -13.69 14.83
CA MET A 1 -9.56 -13.27 13.46
C MET A 1 -8.51 -12.32 12.92
N PRO A 2 -7.95 -12.51 11.71
CA PRO A 2 -7.17 -11.48 11.04
C PRO A 2 -8.02 -10.20 10.94
N SER A 3 -7.44 -9.02 11.15
CA SER A 3 -8.16 -7.78 10.85
C SER A 3 -8.60 -7.79 9.38
N THR A 4 -9.74 -7.18 9.07
CA THR A 4 -10.27 -7.09 7.70
C THR A 4 -9.20 -6.66 6.71
N TYR A 5 -8.39 -5.65 7.07
CA TYR A 5 -7.30 -5.16 6.23
C TYR A 5 -6.15 -6.15 6.07
N ARG A 6 -5.80 -6.95 7.07
CA ARG A 6 -4.79 -8.01 6.90
C ARG A 6 -5.21 -8.97 5.79
N ARG A 7 -6.48 -9.39 5.79
CA ARG A 7 -7.04 -10.28 4.77
C ARG A 7 -7.04 -9.61 3.39
N LEU A 8 -7.54 -8.37 3.29
CA LEU A 8 -7.61 -7.63 2.03
C LEU A 8 -6.22 -7.38 1.42
N ILE A 9 -5.25 -6.95 2.23
CA ILE A 9 -3.88 -6.70 1.78
C ILE A 9 -3.20 -8.00 1.32
N THR A 10 -3.37 -9.09 2.08
CA THR A 10 -2.80 -10.39 1.72
C THR A 10 -3.39 -10.88 0.38
N ALA A 11 -4.71 -10.85 0.23
CA ALA A 11 -5.38 -11.26 -1.00
C ALA A 11 -4.94 -10.44 -2.21
N TYR A 12 -4.76 -9.12 -2.05
CA TYR A 12 -4.21 -8.28 -3.10
C TYR A 12 -2.77 -8.66 -3.44
N CYS A 13 -1.91 -8.88 -2.43
CA CYS A 13 -0.53 -9.26 -2.68
C CYS A 13 -0.42 -10.58 -3.44
N ASP A 14 -1.22 -11.59 -3.03
CA ASP A 14 -1.28 -12.89 -3.69
C ASP A 14 -1.77 -12.76 -5.15
N ALA A 15 -2.82 -11.98 -5.39
CA ALA A 15 -3.39 -11.79 -6.72
C ALA A 15 -2.45 -11.02 -7.68
N HIS A 16 -1.58 -10.16 -7.15
CA HIS A 16 -0.70 -9.29 -7.94
C HIS A 16 0.79 -9.70 -7.91
N GLY A 17 1.12 -10.85 -7.32
CA GLY A 17 2.51 -11.32 -7.23
C GLY A 17 3.41 -10.42 -6.37
N VAL A 18 2.84 -9.74 -5.38
CA VAL A 18 3.59 -8.88 -4.45
C VAL A 18 4.11 -9.71 -3.29
N THR A 19 5.40 -9.58 -2.99
CA THR A 19 6.01 -10.22 -1.82
C THR A 19 5.64 -9.50 -0.53
N ILE A 20 5.11 -10.25 0.43
CA ILE A 20 4.81 -9.76 1.78
C ILE A 20 6.08 -9.90 2.65
N PRO A 21 6.60 -8.81 3.25
CA PRO A 21 7.79 -8.89 4.10
C PRO A 21 7.48 -9.60 5.44
N PRO A 22 8.46 -10.28 6.06
CA PRO A 22 8.28 -10.94 7.36
C PRO A 22 7.81 -10.04 8.50
N GLY A 23 8.02 -8.72 8.39
CA GLY A 23 7.59 -7.73 9.38
C GLY A 23 6.10 -7.36 9.30
N PHE A 24 5.41 -7.72 8.21
CA PHE A 24 3.99 -7.38 8.03
C PHE A 24 3.10 -8.13 9.04
N GLY A 25 2.18 -7.42 9.68
CA GLY A 25 1.27 -7.99 10.67
C GLY A 25 1.83 -8.11 12.09
N ARG A 26 3.06 -7.63 12.35
CA ARG A 26 3.55 -7.42 13.74
C ARG A 26 2.69 -6.44 14.52
N ASN A 27 2.24 -5.39 13.82
CA ASN A 27 1.16 -4.50 14.26
C ASN A 27 -0.10 -4.81 13.45
N THR A 28 -1.27 -4.45 13.97
CA THR A 28 -2.55 -4.62 13.28
C THR A 28 -2.54 -3.88 11.93
N PRO A 29 -2.64 -4.59 10.78
CA PRO A 29 -2.67 -3.94 9.48
C PRO A 29 -3.89 -3.02 9.34
N SER A 30 -3.68 -1.90 8.66
CA SER A 30 -4.61 -0.77 8.52
C SER A 30 -4.97 -0.47 7.05
N ARG A 31 -5.78 0.56 6.83
CA ARG A 31 -6.40 0.93 5.55
C ARG A 31 -5.43 1.18 4.39
N PHE A 32 -4.36 1.92 4.63
CA PHE A 32 -3.45 2.38 3.59
C PHE A 32 -2.17 1.56 3.57
N ALA A 33 -1.71 1.20 2.38
CA ALA A 33 -0.45 0.48 2.19
C ALA A 33 0.34 1.05 1.00
N ILE A 34 1.65 0.79 0.98
CA ILE A 34 2.54 1.14 -0.11
C ILE A 34 3.18 -0.13 -0.66
N ILE A 35 3.26 -0.23 -1.98
CA ILE A 35 3.98 -1.27 -2.71
C ILE A 35 5.21 -0.64 -3.36
N ARG A 36 6.38 -1.27 -3.18
CA ARG A 36 7.64 -0.99 -3.88
C ARG A 36 7.64 -1.73 -5.20
N ALA A 37 7.27 -1.03 -6.26
CA ALA A 37 7.21 -1.55 -7.64
C ALA A 37 8.58 -1.53 -8.34
N ASP A 38 9.56 -0.84 -7.76
CA ASP A 38 10.97 -0.83 -8.18
C ASP A 38 11.73 -2.14 -7.88
N THR A 39 11.11 -3.05 -7.14
CA THR A 39 11.68 -4.37 -6.82
C THR A 39 11.08 -5.47 -7.69
N SER A 40 11.85 -6.51 -7.96
CA SER A 40 11.40 -7.69 -8.71
C SER A 40 11.62 -8.96 -7.87
N PRO A 41 10.56 -9.61 -7.37
CA PRO A 41 9.14 -9.21 -7.46
C PRO A 41 8.83 -7.92 -6.67
N PRO A 42 7.74 -7.21 -7.00
CA PRO A 42 7.27 -6.06 -6.22
C PRO A 42 7.04 -6.45 -4.76
N LYS A 43 7.23 -5.50 -3.84
CA LYS A 43 7.23 -5.79 -2.41
C LYS A 43 6.33 -4.85 -1.61
N LEU A 44 5.56 -5.39 -0.68
CA LEU A 44 4.79 -4.60 0.27
C LEU A 44 5.72 -3.91 1.28
N VAL A 45 5.47 -2.64 1.59
CA VAL A 45 6.05 -1.98 2.76
C VAL A 45 5.38 -2.57 4.02
N ALA A 46 6.18 -3.06 4.98
CA ALA A 46 5.67 -3.80 6.13
C ALA A 46 4.71 -2.98 7.03
N VAL A 47 4.83 -1.65 6.98
CA VAL A 47 4.01 -0.71 7.74
C VAL A 47 2.79 -0.31 6.91
N THR A 48 1.64 -0.21 7.60
CA THR A 48 0.37 0.26 7.03
C THR A 48 -0.22 1.34 7.91
N TRP A 49 -1.07 2.20 7.37
CA TRP A 49 -1.55 3.39 8.06
C TRP A 49 -3.06 3.51 8.05
N PHE A 50 -3.61 4.21 9.05
CA PHE A 50 -5.03 4.56 9.09
C PHE A 50 -5.32 5.96 8.53
N LYS A 51 -4.35 6.87 8.65
CA LYS A 51 -4.44 8.28 8.25
C LYS A 51 -3.56 8.54 7.03
N GLN A 52 -4.00 9.42 6.12
CA GLN A 52 -3.21 9.75 4.93
C GLN A 52 -1.98 10.57 5.30
N GLU A 53 -2.06 11.38 6.36
CA GLU A 53 -0.98 12.22 6.85
C GLU A 53 0.25 11.38 7.25
N ASP A 54 0.03 10.21 7.85
CA ASP A 54 1.12 9.30 8.22
C ASP A 54 1.77 8.64 6.99
N VAL A 55 0.99 8.43 5.92
CA VAL A 55 1.49 7.92 4.63
C VAL A 55 2.36 8.99 3.96
N HIS A 56 1.87 10.24 3.90
CA HIS A 56 2.66 11.39 3.39
C HIS A 56 3.96 11.55 4.18
N TYR A 57 3.89 11.54 5.50
CA TYR A 57 5.07 11.63 6.35
C TYR A 57 6.08 10.53 6.03
N TYR A 58 5.63 9.28 5.89
CA TYR A 58 6.53 8.17 5.55
C TYR A 58 7.17 8.34 4.17
N ILE A 59 6.38 8.74 3.18
CA ILE A 59 6.85 9.03 1.83
C ILE A 59 7.93 10.11 1.84
N ASP A 60 7.65 11.26 2.44
CA ASP A 60 8.53 12.42 2.44
C ASP A 60 9.81 12.16 3.24
N ARG A 61 9.70 11.40 4.34
CA ARG A 61 10.83 11.15 5.24
C ARG A 61 11.73 10.02 4.78
N PHE A 62 11.20 9.00 4.11
CA PHE A 62 11.94 7.78 3.81
C PHE A 62 12.00 7.47 2.31
N LEU A 63 10.86 7.47 1.61
CA LEU A 63 10.81 6.98 0.23
C LEU A 63 11.31 8.01 -0.79
N LYS A 64 10.92 9.28 -0.70
CA LYS A 64 11.41 10.33 -1.60
C LYS A 64 12.94 10.49 -1.50
N PRO A 65 13.56 10.55 -0.31
CA PRO A 65 15.02 10.60 -0.20
C PRO A 65 15.72 9.35 -0.74
N GLU A 66 15.12 8.17 -0.59
CA GLU A 66 15.69 6.90 -1.06
C GLU A 66 15.60 6.75 -2.59
N LEU A 67 14.45 7.11 -3.19
CA LEU A 67 14.14 6.84 -4.60
C LEU A 67 14.43 8.02 -5.53
N GLY A 68 14.57 9.23 -4.98
CA GLY A 68 14.84 10.45 -5.75
C GLY A 68 13.82 10.66 -6.87
N GLU A 69 14.32 10.97 -8.07
CA GLU A 69 13.51 11.24 -9.26
C GLU A 69 12.66 10.05 -9.72
N SER A 70 13.05 8.82 -9.35
CA SER A 70 12.29 7.62 -9.71
C SER A 70 11.09 7.36 -8.79
N PHE A 71 10.90 8.15 -7.73
CA PHE A 71 9.86 7.94 -6.73
C PHE A 71 8.47 7.60 -7.33
N MET A 72 8.02 8.39 -8.30
CA MET A 72 6.67 8.24 -8.86
C MET A 72 6.46 6.91 -9.60
N GLN A 73 7.48 6.36 -10.26
CA GLN A 73 7.36 5.06 -10.94
C GLN A 73 7.70 3.87 -10.02
N SER A 74 8.37 4.14 -8.91
CA SER A 74 8.89 3.12 -8.00
C SER A 74 7.87 2.67 -6.95
N ILE A 75 6.77 3.39 -6.75
CA ILE A 75 5.79 3.05 -5.72
C ILE A 75 4.35 3.05 -6.21
N ARG A 76 3.50 2.30 -5.50
CA ARG A 76 2.04 2.38 -5.61
C ARG A 76 1.45 2.56 -4.21
N ILE A 77 0.55 3.53 -4.07
CA ILE A 77 -0.14 3.82 -2.81
C ILE A 77 -1.56 3.27 -2.94
N LEU A 78 -2.02 2.48 -1.98
CA LEU A 78 -3.29 1.77 -2.07
C LEU A 78 -4.21 2.13 -0.90
N ASP A 79 -5.48 2.38 -1.20
CA ASP A 79 -6.56 2.50 -0.23
C ASP A 79 -7.42 1.23 -0.23
N PHE A 80 -7.26 0.39 0.79
CA PHE A 80 -8.00 -0.87 0.90
C PHE A 80 -9.43 -0.70 1.40
N LYS A 81 -9.84 0.48 1.87
CA LYS A 81 -11.24 0.74 2.19
C LYS A 81 -12.02 1.07 0.92
N GLU A 82 -11.41 1.85 0.01
CA GLU A 82 -12.05 2.33 -1.20
C GLU A 82 -11.75 1.46 -2.43
N GLY A 83 -10.77 0.55 -2.34
CA GLY A 83 -10.40 -0.34 -3.43
C GLY A 83 -9.73 0.39 -4.60
N CYS A 84 -8.91 1.41 -4.33
CA CYS A 84 -8.27 2.20 -5.37
C CYS A 84 -6.83 2.58 -5.05
N GLU A 85 -6.06 2.83 -6.11
CA GLU A 85 -4.76 3.47 -6.03
C GLU A 85 -4.91 4.95 -5.66
N LEU A 86 -3.88 5.48 -5.02
CA LEU A 86 -3.78 6.87 -4.63
C LEU A 86 -2.60 7.51 -5.36
N VAL A 87 -2.80 8.72 -5.85
CA VAL A 87 -1.79 9.51 -6.58
C VAL A 87 -1.31 10.65 -5.69
N ASP A 88 0.00 10.74 -5.51
CA ASP A 88 0.66 11.90 -4.88
C ASP A 88 0.91 12.98 -5.95
N GLU A 89 0.18 14.09 -5.86
CA GLU A 89 0.37 15.27 -6.71
C GLU A 89 1.05 16.43 -5.95
N GLY A 90 1.68 16.16 -4.81
CA GLY A 90 2.34 17.19 -3.99
C GLY A 90 1.39 18.08 -3.18
N GLY A 91 0.11 17.71 -3.08
CA GLY A 91 -0.88 18.36 -2.24
C GLY A 91 -1.02 17.71 -0.85
N ALA A 92 -1.84 18.32 0.02
CA ALA A 92 -2.09 17.83 1.38
C ALA A 92 -2.88 16.50 1.45
N ARG A 93 -3.41 16.02 0.32
CA ARG A 93 -4.20 14.80 0.22
C ARG A 93 -3.87 14.08 -1.08
N PHE A 94 -3.89 12.76 -1.04
CA PHE A 94 -3.83 11.97 -2.26
C PHE A 94 -5.11 12.10 -3.07
N LYS A 95 -4.98 12.06 -4.40
CA LYS A 95 -6.12 11.89 -5.30
C LYS A 95 -6.42 10.41 -5.51
N LYS A 96 -7.70 10.08 -5.69
CA LYS A 96 -8.11 8.73 -6.10
C LYS A 96 -7.67 8.50 -7.55
N GLY A 97 -6.96 7.40 -7.76
CA GLY A 97 -6.53 6.91 -9.06
C GLY A 97 -7.35 5.68 -9.49
N ALA A 98 -6.67 4.75 -10.18
CA ALA A 98 -7.29 3.55 -10.72
C ALA A 98 -7.92 2.67 -9.62
N ALA A 99 -9.10 2.12 -9.89
CA ALA A 99 -9.70 1.10 -9.03
C ALA A 99 -8.95 -0.23 -9.22
N PHE A 100 -8.81 -1.00 -8.15
CA PHE A 100 -8.38 -2.39 -8.21
C PHE A 100 -9.53 -3.27 -7.70
N ILE A 101 -9.88 -4.30 -8.48
CA ILE A 101 -10.96 -5.22 -8.08
C ILE A 101 -10.48 -5.99 -6.85
N GLN A 102 -10.99 -5.63 -5.68
CA GLN A 102 -10.99 -6.53 -4.54
C GLN A 102 -11.98 -7.64 -4.87
N LYS A 103 -11.50 -8.79 -5.33
CA LYS A 103 -12.33 -9.99 -5.28
C LYS A 103 -12.62 -10.22 -3.81
N ASP A 104 -13.89 -10.13 -3.42
CA ASP A 104 -14.30 -10.56 -2.09
C ASP A 104 -13.71 -11.95 -1.84
N PRO A 105 -12.97 -12.16 -0.73
CA PRO A 105 -12.56 -13.51 -0.39
C PRO A 105 -13.84 -14.33 -0.19
N PRO A 106 -13.90 -15.58 -0.70
CA PRO A 106 -15.09 -16.39 -0.58
C PRO A 106 -15.52 -16.48 0.89
N SER A 107 -16.78 -16.13 1.15
CA SER A 107 -17.43 -16.39 2.42
C SER A 107 -17.36 -17.90 2.68
N GLN A 108 -16.63 -18.30 3.71
CA GLN A 108 -16.72 -19.66 4.27
C GLN A 108 -17.93 -19.73 5.17
#